data_AF-A0A6M4PTY4-F1
#
_entry.id   AF-A0A6M4PTY4-F1
#
_cell.length_a   1.000
_cell.length_b   1.000
_cell.length_c   1.000
_cell.angle_alpha   90.00
_cell.angle_beta   90.00
_cell.angle_gamma   90.00
#
_symmetry.space_group_name_H-M   'P 1'
#
loop_
_entity.id
_entity.type
_entity.pdbx_description
1 polymer ?
#
loop_
_entity_poly.entity_id
_entity_poly.type
_entity_poly.pdbx_seq_one_letter_code
_entity_poly.pdbx_strand_id
1 'polypeptide(L)'
;MGAQFPTTVCELGVPLTASGARLEQVPAAVLHPGDRRLPLPGWTSVTRPERIAVIGDTGCSVPKTGTVQNCANHQTGWPFPTIADSAATVTRPDLVIHVGDYLYRDDPDRENDKQRNPGCTTTADAASWACVVADFFRPAETLLAGAPVALTRGNHEDCNASFHGGAGGAWFRYLADELRDDGSCDRFTDPVAIRAGLLNLVSLDSSSADPADNGSTADKAVFTRQFDQVNQYAQRRPGEDFLLFTHKPLWMVKAAGHTTGDVTWLTRVLGDAVADTALHRLARNVRLVLSGHVHLYQMVDFDTVRPPQLTVGSSGGPLDNGPDDLLVLGQPVGTPPQAVHQSITQTVGPTGGTGIAGYADLGHGSAGTTWVLTFRTADGRVLGPTCRLDTSAADKSFLCPPGTPTGPGGDRPGGYGAAR
;
A
#
# COMPACT_ATOMS: atom_id res chain seq x y z
N MET A 1 -8.23 28.81 -12.07
CA MET A 1 -8.76 27.53 -11.52
C MET A 1 -9.58 26.87 -12.61
N GLY A 2 -9.02 25.83 -13.24
CA GLY A 2 -9.59 25.20 -14.44
C GLY A 2 -10.76 24.26 -14.13
N ALA A 3 -11.53 23.92 -15.17
CA ALA A 3 -12.72 23.07 -15.11
C ALA A 3 -12.51 21.67 -14.47
N GLN A 4 -11.26 21.20 -14.33
CA GLN A 4 -10.91 19.87 -13.81
C GLN A 4 -11.22 19.68 -12.31
N PHE A 5 -11.08 20.75 -11.51
CA PHE A 5 -11.26 20.72 -10.05
C PHE A 5 -12.26 21.78 -9.57
N PRO A 6 -13.56 21.59 -9.79
CA PRO A 6 -14.59 22.59 -9.48
C PRO A 6 -14.98 22.65 -7.99
N THR A 7 -14.22 22.01 -7.10
CA THR A 7 -14.52 21.86 -5.67
C THR A 7 -13.73 22.88 -4.83
N THR A 8 -14.22 23.22 -3.65
CA THR A 8 -13.40 23.87 -2.61
C THR A 8 -12.91 22.79 -1.66
N VAL A 9 -11.62 22.79 -1.34
CA VAL A 9 -11.02 21.87 -0.38
C VAL A 9 -10.62 22.67 0.85
N CYS A 10 -10.93 22.13 2.03
CA CYS A 10 -10.61 22.74 3.32
C CYS A 10 -9.95 21.69 4.21
N GLU A 11 -8.96 22.11 4.99
CA GLU A 11 -8.33 21.28 6.01
C GLU A 11 -8.75 21.75 7.40
N LEU A 12 -9.00 20.81 8.29
CA LEU A 12 -9.26 21.08 9.69
C LEU A 12 -8.41 20.14 10.54
N GLY A 13 -7.45 20.71 11.27
CA GLY A 13 -6.71 19.97 12.27
C GLY A 13 -7.63 19.51 13.40
N VAL A 14 -7.70 18.20 13.62
CA VAL A 14 -8.50 17.62 14.71
C VAL A 14 -7.60 17.37 15.92
N PRO A 15 -7.88 17.96 17.10
CA PRO A 15 -7.11 17.68 18.30
C PRO A 15 -7.21 16.20 18.71
N LEU A 16 -6.11 15.60 19.21
CA LEU A 16 -6.13 14.22 19.72
C LEU A 16 -7.09 14.00 20.90
N THR A 17 -7.53 15.08 21.56
CA THR A 17 -8.53 15.05 22.63
C THR A 17 -9.97 15.09 22.12
N ALA A 18 -10.19 15.17 20.81
CA ALA A 18 -11.53 15.20 20.24
C ALA A 18 -12.24 13.86 20.46
N SER A 19 -13.46 13.92 20.98
CA SER A 19 -14.30 12.73 21.20
C SER A 19 -15.30 12.47 20.07
N GLY A 20 -15.32 13.32 19.04
CA GLY A 20 -16.18 13.17 17.87
C GLY A 20 -15.93 14.27 16.84
N ALA A 21 -16.12 13.93 15.57
CA ALA A 21 -16.14 14.85 14.45
C ALA A 21 -17.39 14.59 13.60
N ARG A 22 -18.06 15.67 13.19
CA ARG A 22 -19.32 15.59 12.46
C ARG A 22 -19.44 16.70 11.44
N LEU A 23 -19.92 16.36 10.25
CA LEU A 23 -20.28 17.32 9.21
C LEU A 23 -21.57 18.05 9.60
N GLU A 24 -21.58 19.38 9.50
CA GLU A 24 -22.78 20.17 9.70
C GLU A 24 -23.73 20.03 8.51
N GLN A 25 -25.04 19.93 8.78
CA GLN A 25 -26.03 19.86 7.68
C GLN A 25 -26.16 21.24 7.05
N VAL A 26 -25.96 21.32 5.74
CA VAL A 26 -26.35 22.47 4.93
C VAL A 26 -27.48 22.08 3.97
N PRO A 27 -28.51 22.94 3.75
CA PRO A 27 -29.72 22.58 2.99
C PRO A 27 -29.54 22.18 1.51
N ALA A 28 -28.31 22.20 0.98
CA ALA A 28 -28.01 21.96 -0.43
C ALA A 28 -26.84 20.98 -0.67
N ALA A 29 -26.32 20.30 0.36
CA ALA A 29 -25.23 19.33 0.18
C ALA A 29 -25.71 17.89 0.44
N VAL A 30 -25.33 16.99 -0.47
CA VAL A 30 -25.26 15.56 -0.16
C VAL A 30 -23.96 15.35 0.63
N LEU A 31 -24.08 14.86 1.85
CA LEU A 31 -22.94 14.67 2.75
C LEU A 31 -22.52 13.21 2.75
N HIS A 32 -21.21 12.99 2.70
CA HIS A 32 -20.59 11.69 2.79
C HIS A 32 -19.60 11.70 3.98
N PRO A 33 -19.67 10.71 4.89
CA PRO A 33 -20.68 9.65 4.92
C PRO A 33 -22.07 10.19 5.28
N GLY A 34 -23.13 9.49 4.88
CA GLY A 34 -24.51 9.96 5.05
C GLY A 34 -24.96 10.16 6.50
N ASP A 35 -24.33 9.49 7.46
CA ASP A 35 -24.57 9.70 8.90
C ASP A 35 -23.85 10.93 9.47
N ARG A 36 -22.99 11.55 8.65
CA ARG A 36 -22.18 12.74 8.89
C ARG A 36 -21.07 12.56 9.91
N ARG A 37 -20.80 11.35 10.38
CA ARG A 37 -19.75 11.10 11.38
C ARG A 37 -18.44 10.83 10.67
N LEU A 38 -17.40 11.56 11.04
CA LEU A 38 -16.06 11.29 10.53
C LEU A 38 -15.33 10.40 11.53
N PRO A 39 -14.63 9.33 11.07
CA PRO A 39 -13.89 8.48 11.96
C PRO A 39 -12.74 9.28 12.58
N LEU A 40 -12.56 9.13 13.89
CA LEU A 40 -11.44 9.70 14.61
C LEU A 40 -10.49 8.59 15.06
N PRO A 41 -9.18 8.90 15.16
CA PRO A 41 -8.23 8.04 15.86
C PRO A 41 -8.77 7.53 17.20
N GLY A 42 -8.87 6.21 17.36
CA GLY A 42 -9.25 5.57 18.62
C GLY A 42 -8.10 5.48 19.64
N TRP A 43 -6.88 5.85 19.24
CA TRP A 43 -5.68 5.79 20.06
C TRP A 43 -5.33 7.15 20.69
N THR A 44 -4.55 7.07 21.77
CA THR A 44 -4.03 8.21 22.53
C THR A 44 -2.51 8.30 22.34
N SER A 45 -1.86 9.26 23.01
CA SER A 45 -0.39 9.36 23.00
C SER A 45 0.34 8.17 23.66
N VAL A 46 -0.38 7.29 24.37
CA VAL A 46 0.17 6.13 25.08
C VAL A 46 -0.44 4.79 24.63
N THR A 47 -1.34 4.80 23.65
CA THR A 47 -1.88 3.58 23.01
C THR A 47 -1.52 3.58 21.52
N ARG A 48 -2.00 2.63 20.72
CA ARG A 48 -1.73 2.52 19.28
C ARG A 48 -2.96 1.94 18.55
N PRO A 49 -3.07 2.07 17.22
CA PRO A 49 -4.03 1.28 16.43
C PRO A 49 -3.80 -0.22 16.67
N GLU A 50 -4.89 -0.97 16.84
CA GLU A 50 -4.86 -2.42 17.06
C GLU A 50 -5.27 -3.21 15.83
N ARG A 51 -5.96 -2.61 14.85
CA ARG A 51 -6.38 -3.30 13.61
C ARG A 51 -6.18 -2.41 12.40
N ILE A 52 -5.19 -2.75 11.60
CA ILE A 52 -4.83 -2.01 10.40
C ILE A 52 -5.26 -2.79 9.16
N ALA A 53 -6.03 -2.17 8.27
CA ALA A 53 -6.21 -2.67 6.91
C ALA A 53 -5.19 -2.01 5.98
N VAL A 54 -4.44 -2.78 5.21
CA VAL A 54 -3.54 -2.27 4.18
C VAL A 54 -4.12 -2.63 2.80
N ILE A 55 -4.28 -1.62 1.96
CA ILE A 55 -4.82 -1.72 0.59
C ILE A 55 -3.94 -0.92 -0.37
N GLY A 56 -3.94 -1.26 -1.66
CA GLY A 56 -3.16 -0.55 -2.67
C GLY A 56 -3.66 -0.85 -4.07
N ASP A 57 -3.33 0.05 -5.01
CA ASP A 57 -3.51 -0.20 -6.44
C ASP A 57 -5.00 -0.42 -6.78
N THR A 58 -5.84 0.51 -6.33
CA THR A 58 -7.27 0.28 -6.15
C THR A 58 -8.15 0.74 -7.31
N GLY A 59 -7.70 1.65 -8.16
CA GLY A 59 -8.57 2.23 -9.20
C GLY A 59 -8.96 1.24 -10.30
N CYS A 60 -9.93 1.63 -11.13
CA CYS A 60 -10.38 0.78 -12.24
C CYS A 60 -9.52 1.03 -13.48
N SER A 61 -8.87 -0.01 -14.00
CA SER A 61 -7.97 0.11 -15.16
C SER A 61 -8.72 0.37 -16.46
N VAL A 62 -8.64 1.61 -16.95
CA VAL A 62 -9.17 2.04 -18.25
C VAL A 62 -8.04 2.69 -19.06
N PRO A 63 -7.09 1.88 -19.58
CA PRO A 63 -5.92 2.40 -20.27
C PRO A 63 -6.32 2.95 -21.65
N LYS A 64 -5.53 3.88 -22.20
CA LYS A 64 -5.70 4.41 -23.57
C LYS A 64 -5.65 3.33 -24.65
N THR A 65 -4.88 2.27 -24.42
CA THR A 65 -4.75 1.11 -25.31
C THR A 65 -4.80 -0.19 -24.54
N GLY A 66 -5.29 -1.27 -25.16
CA GLY A 66 -5.36 -2.59 -24.52
C GLY A 66 -6.70 -2.88 -23.86
N THR A 67 -6.73 -3.83 -22.94
CA THR A 67 -7.97 -4.30 -22.30
C THR A 67 -8.43 -3.34 -21.21
N VAL A 68 -9.73 -3.04 -21.21
CA VAL A 68 -10.39 -2.24 -20.16
C VAL A 68 -10.98 -3.18 -19.11
N GLN A 69 -10.74 -2.89 -17.84
CA GLN A 69 -11.39 -3.59 -16.74
C GLN A 69 -12.88 -3.23 -16.69
N ASN A 70 -13.72 -4.20 -16.33
CA ASN A 70 -15.15 -3.96 -16.20
C ASN A 70 -15.46 -3.22 -14.89
N CYS A 71 -15.42 -1.89 -14.92
CA CYS A 71 -15.65 -1.04 -13.75
C CYS A 71 -17.08 -1.15 -13.20
N ALA A 72 -18.06 -1.50 -14.03
CA ALA A 72 -19.45 -1.69 -13.58
C ALA A 72 -19.69 -3.00 -12.81
N ASN A 73 -18.81 -4.01 -12.92
CA ASN A 73 -18.94 -5.31 -12.27
C ASN A 73 -17.90 -5.46 -11.16
N HIS A 74 -18.35 -5.37 -9.91
CA HIS A 74 -17.45 -5.40 -8.75
C HIS A 74 -17.15 -6.82 -8.23
N GLN A 75 -17.76 -7.86 -8.81
CA GLN A 75 -17.54 -9.26 -8.42
C GLN A 75 -16.42 -9.92 -9.21
N THR A 76 -16.37 -9.67 -10.52
CA THR A 76 -15.41 -10.33 -11.43
C THR A 76 -14.63 -9.36 -12.31
N GLY A 77 -14.99 -8.07 -12.31
CA GLY A 77 -14.33 -7.04 -13.10
C GLY A 77 -13.33 -6.26 -12.27
N TRP A 78 -13.82 -5.40 -11.39
CA TRP A 78 -13.04 -4.50 -10.55
C TRP A 78 -13.35 -4.73 -9.06
N PRO A 79 -12.47 -5.42 -8.31
CA PRO A 79 -12.80 -5.93 -6.97
C PRO A 79 -12.74 -4.88 -5.86
N PHE A 80 -12.23 -3.67 -6.11
CA PHE A 80 -11.99 -2.69 -5.05
C PHE A 80 -13.23 -2.36 -4.19
N PRO A 81 -14.42 -2.10 -4.74
CA PRO A 81 -15.61 -1.83 -3.91
C PRO A 81 -15.92 -2.98 -2.95
N THR A 82 -15.81 -4.23 -3.44
CA THR A 82 -16.02 -5.44 -2.61
C THR A 82 -14.95 -5.56 -1.53
N ILE A 83 -13.68 -5.26 -1.85
CA ILE A 83 -12.56 -5.26 -0.90
C ILE A 83 -12.71 -4.17 0.15
N ALA A 84 -13.12 -2.96 -0.23
CA ALA A 84 -13.34 -1.85 0.70
C ALA A 84 -14.46 -2.17 1.69
N ASP A 85 -15.59 -2.70 1.21
CA ASP A 85 -16.69 -3.17 2.06
C ASP A 85 -16.26 -4.31 2.98
N SER A 86 -15.50 -5.27 2.46
CA SER A 86 -14.94 -6.38 3.23
C SER A 86 -13.98 -5.91 4.32
N ALA A 87 -13.04 -5.01 4.00
CA ALA A 87 -12.14 -4.42 4.98
C ALA A 87 -12.94 -3.70 6.07
N ALA A 88 -13.91 -2.88 5.69
CA ALA A 88 -14.75 -2.14 6.62
C ALA A 88 -15.56 -3.05 7.56
N THR A 89 -16.09 -4.16 7.06
CA THR A 89 -17.05 -5.01 7.80
C THR A 89 -16.43 -6.23 8.48
N VAL A 90 -15.41 -6.84 7.87
CA VAL A 90 -14.73 -8.04 8.38
C VAL A 90 -13.56 -7.65 9.26
N THR A 91 -12.66 -6.80 8.76
CA THR A 91 -11.49 -6.35 9.53
C THR A 91 -11.89 -5.28 10.55
N ARG A 92 -12.83 -4.39 10.20
CA ARG A 92 -13.26 -3.25 11.03
C ARG A 92 -12.03 -2.50 11.58
N PRO A 93 -11.16 -1.99 10.69
CA PRO A 93 -9.91 -1.38 11.10
C PRO A 93 -10.16 -0.16 11.99
N ASP A 94 -9.21 0.15 12.87
CA ASP A 94 -9.13 1.46 13.49
C ASP A 94 -8.18 2.40 12.71
N LEU A 95 -7.39 1.88 11.78
CA LEU A 95 -6.57 2.63 10.83
C LEU A 95 -6.52 1.92 9.48
N VAL A 96 -6.58 2.68 8.38
CA VAL A 96 -6.29 2.17 7.03
C VAL A 96 -4.96 2.75 6.56
N ILE A 97 -4.14 1.93 5.91
CA ILE A 97 -2.97 2.39 5.16
C ILE A 97 -3.22 2.09 3.69
N HIS A 98 -3.21 3.12 2.84
CA HIS A 98 -3.30 2.96 1.40
C HIS A 98 -1.93 3.19 0.76
N VAL A 99 -1.40 2.19 0.07
CA VAL A 99 -0.04 2.19 -0.49
C VAL A 99 0.04 2.76 -1.92
N GLY A 100 -0.80 3.75 -2.25
CA GLY A 100 -0.77 4.43 -3.54
C GLY A 100 -1.54 3.78 -4.68
N ASP A 101 -1.50 4.47 -5.83
CA ASP A 101 -2.24 4.23 -7.06
C ASP A 101 -3.76 4.18 -6.87
N TYR A 102 -4.38 5.34 -7.06
CA TYR A 102 -5.81 5.55 -6.85
C TYR A 102 -6.56 5.69 -8.16
N LEU A 103 -5.97 6.38 -9.15
CA LEU A 103 -6.60 6.81 -10.39
C LEU A 103 -6.06 5.98 -11.57
N TYR A 104 -6.92 5.17 -12.17
CA TYR A 104 -6.52 4.25 -13.26
C TYR A 104 -7.28 4.48 -14.56
N ARG A 105 -8.17 5.47 -14.58
CA ARG A 105 -8.91 5.88 -15.78
C ARG A 105 -8.11 6.86 -16.63
N ASP A 106 -7.15 6.32 -17.38
CA ASP A 106 -6.38 7.10 -18.37
C ASP A 106 -7.23 7.55 -19.57
N ASP A 107 -8.29 6.79 -19.87
CA ASP A 107 -9.24 7.07 -20.94
C ASP A 107 -10.69 6.72 -20.54
N PRO A 108 -11.35 7.62 -19.77
CA PRO A 108 -12.75 7.43 -19.40
C PRO A 108 -13.71 7.30 -20.60
N ASP A 109 -13.31 7.60 -21.85
CA ASP A 109 -14.18 7.34 -23.01
C ASP A 109 -14.48 5.86 -23.21
N ARG A 110 -13.66 4.97 -22.66
CA ARG A 110 -13.74 3.53 -22.89
C ARG A 110 -14.36 2.74 -21.74
N GLU A 111 -14.71 3.41 -20.66
CA GLU A 111 -15.31 2.77 -19.48
C GLU A 111 -16.77 2.37 -19.72
N ASN A 112 -17.29 1.47 -18.87
CA ASN A 112 -18.64 0.94 -18.99
C ASN A 112 -19.60 1.32 -17.85
N ASP A 113 -19.18 2.22 -16.96
CA ASP A 113 -19.93 2.71 -15.80
C ASP A 113 -20.24 4.23 -15.85
N LYS A 114 -20.01 4.89 -17.00
CA LYS A 114 -20.27 6.33 -17.24
C LYS A 114 -21.58 6.86 -16.67
N GLN A 115 -22.66 6.08 -16.78
CA GLN A 115 -23.98 6.48 -16.28
C GLN A 115 -23.98 6.75 -14.76
N ARG A 116 -23.13 6.05 -14.00
CA ARG A 116 -22.98 6.20 -12.54
C ARG A 116 -21.98 7.30 -12.18
N ASN A 117 -21.11 7.69 -13.10
CA ASN A 117 -20.04 8.67 -12.90
C ASN A 117 -20.13 9.83 -13.89
N PRO A 118 -21.22 10.64 -13.85
CA PRO A 118 -21.32 11.82 -14.70
C PRO A 118 -20.13 12.76 -14.44
N GLY A 119 -19.50 13.24 -15.51
CA GLY A 119 -18.30 14.08 -15.45
C GLY A 119 -16.97 13.31 -15.41
N CYS A 120 -17.01 11.97 -15.39
CA CYS A 120 -15.87 11.10 -15.70
C CYS A 120 -16.28 10.23 -16.88
N THR A 121 -16.30 10.78 -18.09
CA THR A 121 -16.91 10.08 -19.24
C THR A 121 -16.13 10.19 -20.53
N THR A 122 -15.17 11.13 -20.56
CA THR A 122 -14.32 11.41 -21.70
C THR A 122 -12.84 11.43 -21.33
N THR A 123 -11.96 11.28 -22.31
CA THR A 123 -10.51 11.39 -22.15
C THR A 123 -10.13 12.71 -21.48
N ALA A 124 -10.84 13.80 -21.78
CA ALA A 124 -10.60 15.12 -21.18
C ALA A 124 -10.96 15.18 -19.69
N ASP A 125 -11.78 14.25 -19.21
CA ASP A 125 -12.19 14.16 -17.81
C ASP A 125 -11.19 13.38 -16.95
N ALA A 126 -10.16 12.75 -17.54
CA ALA A 126 -9.18 11.96 -16.81
C ALA A 126 -8.59 12.77 -15.64
N ALA A 127 -8.53 12.14 -14.47
CA ALA A 127 -8.14 12.75 -13.19
C ALA A 127 -8.96 13.99 -12.75
N SER A 128 -10.11 14.27 -13.35
CA SER A 128 -11.07 15.25 -12.80
C SER A 128 -11.60 14.82 -11.44
N TRP A 129 -12.18 15.75 -10.69
CA TRP A 129 -12.88 15.42 -9.44
C TRP A 129 -13.87 14.26 -9.60
N ALA A 130 -14.62 14.22 -10.69
CA ALA A 130 -15.58 13.15 -10.94
C ALA A 130 -14.89 11.79 -11.10
N CYS A 131 -13.71 11.73 -11.75
CA CYS A 131 -12.93 10.51 -11.85
C CYS A 131 -12.29 10.11 -10.53
N VAL A 132 -11.83 11.07 -9.71
CA VAL A 132 -11.34 10.80 -8.34
C VAL A 132 -12.45 10.17 -7.49
N VAL A 133 -13.68 10.68 -7.61
CA VAL A 133 -14.84 10.08 -6.94
C VAL A 133 -15.16 8.69 -7.48
N ALA A 134 -15.08 8.50 -8.80
CA ALA A 134 -15.38 7.23 -9.46
C ALA A 134 -14.40 6.11 -9.06
N ASP A 135 -13.10 6.40 -9.03
CA ASP A 135 -12.05 5.42 -8.77
C ASP A 135 -11.77 5.21 -7.27
N PHE A 136 -11.95 6.23 -6.43
CA PHE A 136 -11.54 6.14 -5.03
C PHE A 136 -12.65 6.46 -4.01
N PHE A 137 -13.18 7.69 -3.96
CA PHE A 137 -14.03 8.08 -2.83
C PHE A 137 -15.34 7.31 -2.74
N ARG A 138 -16.03 7.09 -3.85
CA ARG A 138 -17.28 6.31 -3.88
C ARG A 138 -17.06 4.83 -3.58
N PRO A 139 -16.15 4.11 -4.25
CA PRO A 139 -15.94 2.68 -3.96
C PRO A 139 -15.36 2.43 -2.56
N ALA A 140 -14.64 3.39 -1.99
CA ALA A 140 -14.09 3.30 -0.63
C ALA A 140 -15.01 3.86 0.46
N GLU A 141 -16.21 4.35 0.14
CA GLU A 141 -17.04 5.15 1.05
C GLU A 141 -17.26 4.46 2.41
N THR A 142 -17.63 3.17 2.40
CA THR A 142 -17.83 2.38 3.63
C THR A 142 -16.57 2.30 4.48
N LEU A 143 -15.40 2.17 3.84
CA LEU A 143 -14.11 2.06 4.51
C LEU A 143 -13.66 3.42 5.08
N LEU A 144 -13.77 4.48 4.28
CA LEU A 144 -13.44 5.85 4.69
C LEU A 144 -14.37 6.39 5.78
N ALA A 145 -15.60 5.88 5.87
CA ALA A 145 -16.52 6.17 6.96
C ALA A 145 -16.15 5.43 8.26
N GLY A 146 -15.44 4.29 8.14
CA GLY A 146 -15.15 3.40 9.26
C GLY A 146 -13.86 3.74 10.02
N ALA A 147 -12.83 4.27 9.34
CA ALA A 147 -11.52 4.48 9.95
C ALA A 147 -10.75 5.68 9.33
N PRO A 148 -9.89 6.37 10.09
CA PRO A 148 -8.91 7.29 9.52
C PRO A 148 -7.94 6.56 8.58
N VAL A 149 -7.42 7.28 7.58
CA VAL A 149 -6.57 6.72 6.53
C VAL A 149 -5.24 7.44 6.43
N ALA A 150 -4.15 6.68 6.33
CA ALA A 150 -2.82 7.16 5.94
C ALA A 150 -2.56 6.82 4.48
N LEU A 151 -2.08 7.79 3.69
CA LEU A 151 -1.98 7.70 2.24
C LEU A 151 -0.53 7.90 1.78
N THR A 152 -0.15 7.25 0.68
CA THR A 152 1.11 7.52 -0.06
C THR A 152 0.80 7.64 -1.54
N ARG A 153 1.62 8.40 -2.27
CA ARG A 153 1.41 8.64 -3.69
C ARG A 153 1.99 7.49 -4.53
N GLY A 154 1.23 7.02 -5.51
CA GLY A 154 1.71 6.06 -6.50
C GLY A 154 2.09 6.70 -7.84
N ASN A 155 2.63 5.90 -8.76
CA ASN A 155 3.07 6.41 -10.06
C ASN A 155 1.91 6.80 -10.97
N HIS A 156 0.70 6.28 -10.75
CA HIS A 156 -0.49 6.74 -11.46
C HIS A 156 -0.87 8.18 -11.10
N GLU A 157 -0.42 8.68 -9.95
CA GLU A 157 -0.55 10.07 -9.52
C GLU A 157 0.74 10.89 -9.71
N ASP A 158 1.60 10.51 -10.65
CA ASP A 158 2.78 11.32 -10.98
C ASP A 158 2.40 12.69 -11.58
N CYS A 159 3.32 13.65 -11.45
CA CYS A 159 3.15 14.95 -12.08
C CYS A 159 3.28 14.82 -13.61
N ASN A 160 2.33 15.43 -14.33
CA ASN A 160 2.46 15.55 -15.78
C ASN A 160 3.59 16.54 -16.16
N ALA A 161 3.94 16.59 -17.45
CA ALA A 161 5.03 17.43 -17.96
C ALA A 161 4.86 18.95 -17.71
N SER A 162 3.64 19.42 -17.44
CA SER A 162 3.36 20.82 -17.09
C SER A 162 3.38 21.09 -15.58
N PHE A 163 3.51 20.06 -14.75
CA PHE A 163 3.43 20.15 -13.27
C PHE A 163 2.16 20.82 -12.74
N HIS A 164 1.10 20.84 -13.56
CA HIS A 164 -0.20 21.42 -13.22
C HIS A 164 -1.34 20.53 -13.74
N GLY A 165 -2.34 20.27 -12.90
CA GLY A 165 -3.50 19.42 -13.22
C GLY A 165 -3.17 17.94 -13.35
N GLY A 166 -4.07 17.18 -13.96
CA GLY A 166 -3.92 15.73 -14.11
C GLY A 166 -3.91 14.97 -12.77
N ALA A 167 -3.42 13.72 -12.78
CA ALA A 167 -3.47 12.84 -11.61
C ALA A 167 -2.60 13.34 -10.44
N GLY A 168 -1.38 13.83 -10.72
CA GLY A 168 -0.56 14.48 -9.69
C GLY A 168 -1.21 15.75 -9.11
N GLY A 169 -1.82 16.59 -9.93
CA GLY A 169 -2.59 17.74 -9.42
C GLY A 169 -3.81 17.30 -8.59
N ALA A 170 -4.45 16.17 -8.91
CA ALA A 170 -5.53 15.61 -8.13
C ALA A 170 -5.04 15.07 -6.77
N TRP A 171 -3.87 14.41 -6.73
CA TRP A 171 -3.23 13.99 -5.49
C TRP A 171 -2.99 15.16 -4.54
N PHE A 172 -2.28 16.19 -5.00
CA PHE A 172 -2.00 17.37 -4.17
C PHE A 172 -3.25 18.17 -3.82
N ARG A 173 -4.35 18.01 -4.54
CA ARG A 173 -5.61 18.67 -4.18
C ARG A 173 -6.41 17.93 -3.13
N TYR A 174 -6.42 16.60 -3.12
CA TYR A 174 -7.39 15.83 -2.34
C TYR A 174 -6.81 14.80 -1.36
N LEU A 175 -5.56 14.37 -1.54
CA LEU A 175 -5.01 13.18 -0.87
C LEU A 175 -3.66 13.41 -0.17
N ALA A 176 -2.90 14.44 -0.60
CA ALA A 176 -1.61 14.77 0.00
C ALA A 176 -1.76 15.30 1.45
N ASP A 177 -0.65 15.29 2.20
CA ASP A 177 -0.55 15.95 3.51
C ASP A 177 -0.44 17.48 3.39
N GLU A 178 -0.05 17.97 2.22
CA GLU A 178 -0.01 19.39 1.89
C GLU A 178 -0.98 19.64 0.73
N LEU A 179 -2.20 20.10 1.05
CA LEU A 179 -3.22 20.34 0.04
C LEU A 179 -3.01 21.65 -0.73
N ARG A 180 -3.20 21.61 -2.04
CA ARG A 180 -2.97 22.72 -2.98
C ARG A 180 -4.21 23.05 -3.81
N ASP A 181 -4.53 24.34 -3.91
CA ASP A 181 -5.74 24.78 -4.58
C ASP A 181 -5.55 25.20 -6.05
N ASP A 182 -4.30 25.31 -6.50
CA ASP A 182 -3.89 25.78 -7.83
C ASP A 182 -3.62 24.64 -8.83
N GLY A 183 -3.72 23.40 -8.37
CA GLY A 183 -3.45 22.18 -9.14
C GLY A 183 -1.98 21.93 -9.43
N SER A 184 -1.06 22.64 -8.76
CA SER A 184 0.38 22.38 -8.85
C SER A 184 0.75 21.02 -8.24
N CYS A 185 1.91 20.50 -8.64
CA CYS A 185 2.39 19.18 -8.23
C CYS A 185 3.92 19.18 -8.13
N ASP A 186 4.46 18.52 -7.11
CA ASP A 186 5.90 18.29 -6.96
C ASP A 186 6.27 16.86 -7.33
N ARG A 187 7.37 16.69 -8.06
CA ARG A 187 7.89 15.36 -8.42
C ARG A 187 8.37 14.56 -7.21
N PHE A 188 8.89 15.26 -6.21
CA PHE A 188 9.39 14.67 -4.97
C PHE A 188 8.86 15.47 -3.81
N THR A 189 8.35 14.78 -2.80
CA THR A 189 7.93 15.35 -1.52
C THR A 189 8.80 14.80 -0.39
N ASP A 190 8.88 15.53 0.71
CA ASP A 190 9.59 15.03 1.90
C ASP A 190 8.79 13.90 2.58
N PRO A 191 9.45 12.92 3.21
CA PRO A 191 8.76 11.90 3.98
C PRO A 191 7.92 12.48 5.11
N VAL A 192 6.67 12.03 5.19
CA VAL A 192 5.68 12.50 6.17
C VAL A 192 5.62 11.52 7.34
N ALA A 193 5.94 11.99 8.55
CA ALA A 193 5.85 11.21 9.76
C ALA A 193 4.48 11.40 10.43
N ILE A 194 3.73 10.31 10.59
CA ILE A 194 2.39 10.29 11.19
C ILE A 194 2.47 9.56 12.52
N ARG A 195 2.06 10.25 13.59
CA ARG A 195 2.06 9.66 14.94
C ARG A 195 0.72 8.98 15.24
N ALA A 196 0.71 7.66 15.19
CA ALA A 196 -0.41 6.82 15.60
C ALA A 196 -0.23 6.32 17.06
N GLY A 197 -0.10 7.27 17.99
CA GLY A 197 0.16 6.99 19.40
C GLY A 197 1.58 6.48 19.67
N LEU A 198 1.73 5.20 20.05
CA LEU A 198 3.01 4.49 20.22
C LEU A 198 3.50 3.79 18.93
N LEU A 199 2.68 3.76 17.89
CA LEU A 199 3.08 3.34 16.55
C LEU A 199 3.35 4.59 15.72
N ASN A 200 4.49 4.65 15.05
CA ASN A 200 4.79 5.71 14.11
C ASN A 200 4.67 5.15 12.69
N LEU A 201 4.05 5.92 11.80
CA LEU A 201 4.02 5.62 10.37
C LEU A 201 4.87 6.65 9.65
N VAL A 202 5.56 6.26 8.59
CA VAL A 202 6.26 7.20 7.71
C VAL A 202 5.88 6.92 6.27
N SER A 203 5.23 7.88 5.64
CA SER A 203 4.97 7.85 4.19
C SER A 203 6.21 8.34 3.48
N LEU A 204 6.73 7.57 2.54
CA LEU A 204 7.74 8.04 1.59
C LEU A 204 7.16 7.90 0.19
N ASP A 205 7.08 9.04 -0.49
CA ASP A 205 6.61 9.17 -1.86
C ASP A 205 7.62 8.57 -2.83
N SER A 206 7.35 7.34 -3.28
CA SER A 206 8.18 6.60 -4.23
C SER A 206 7.59 6.53 -5.64
N SER A 207 6.59 7.35 -5.93
CA SER A 207 5.92 7.44 -7.25
C SER A 207 6.93 7.54 -8.41
N SER A 208 7.88 8.46 -8.29
CA SER A 208 8.92 8.71 -9.29
C SER A 208 10.17 7.81 -9.17
N ALA A 209 10.16 6.79 -8.31
CA ALA A 209 11.26 5.83 -8.22
C ALA A 209 11.24 4.89 -9.43
N ASP A 210 12.38 4.72 -10.13
CA ASP A 210 12.49 3.85 -11.31
C ASP A 210 11.25 3.94 -12.25
N PRO A 211 10.94 5.11 -12.84
CA PRO A 211 9.64 5.34 -13.47
C PRO A 211 9.27 4.38 -14.62
N ALA A 212 10.28 3.75 -15.23
CA ALA A 212 10.10 2.81 -16.34
C ALA A 212 10.22 1.34 -15.90
N ASP A 213 10.33 1.09 -14.59
CA ASP A 213 10.51 -0.24 -13.98
C ASP A 213 11.62 -1.06 -14.65
N ASN A 214 12.71 -0.39 -15.03
CA ASN A 214 13.80 -0.96 -15.81
C ASN A 214 15.09 -1.10 -14.98
N GLY A 215 15.00 -0.89 -13.66
CA GLY A 215 16.13 -0.94 -12.75
C GLY A 215 16.94 0.35 -12.71
N SER A 216 16.38 1.47 -13.15
CA SER A 216 17.04 2.78 -13.09
C SER A 216 17.39 3.16 -11.65
N THR A 217 18.57 3.76 -11.46
CA THR A 217 19.05 4.27 -10.17
C THR A 217 19.29 5.79 -10.18
N ALA A 218 18.74 6.49 -11.19
CA ALA A 218 19.02 7.91 -11.44
C ALA A 218 18.76 8.82 -10.24
N ASP A 219 17.68 8.58 -9.50
CA ASP A 219 17.24 9.43 -8.38
C ASP A 219 17.75 8.96 -7.01
N LYS A 220 18.75 8.05 -6.98
CA LYS A 220 19.27 7.46 -5.73
C LYS A 220 19.64 8.49 -4.67
N ALA A 221 20.29 9.58 -5.07
CA ALA A 221 20.71 10.62 -4.12
C ALA A 221 19.52 11.34 -3.46
N VAL A 222 18.38 11.48 -4.16
CA VAL A 222 17.15 12.06 -3.60
C VAL A 222 16.60 11.11 -2.53
N PHE A 223 16.38 9.85 -2.91
CA PHE A 223 15.86 8.84 -2.00
C PHE A 223 16.78 8.56 -0.81
N THR A 224 18.11 8.69 -0.97
CA THR A 224 19.07 8.53 0.13
C THR A 224 18.82 9.58 1.21
N ARG A 225 18.64 10.86 0.82
CA ARG A 225 18.32 11.93 1.77
C ARG A 225 16.97 11.71 2.46
N GLN A 226 15.97 11.24 1.72
CA GLN A 226 14.67 10.91 2.27
C GLN A 226 14.75 9.75 3.27
N PHE A 227 15.50 8.68 2.96
CA PHE A 227 15.70 7.58 3.92
C PHE A 227 16.55 7.98 5.14
N ASP A 228 17.48 8.92 5.00
CA ASP A 228 18.15 9.53 6.15
C ASP A 228 17.15 10.30 7.04
N GLN A 229 16.17 10.99 6.45
CA GLN A 229 15.10 11.64 7.20
C GLN A 229 14.19 10.63 7.91
N VAL A 230 13.82 9.53 7.25
CA VAL A 230 13.11 8.39 7.88
C VAL A 230 13.89 7.87 9.10
N ASN A 231 15.20 7.65 8.93
CA ASN A 231 16.08 7.21 10.01
C ASN A 231 16.13 8.22 11.16
N GLN A 232 16.18 9.52 10.86
CA GLN A 232 16.16 10.57 11.89
C GLN A 232 14.85 10.59 12.68
N TYR A 233 13.69 10.38 12.02
CA TYR A 233 12.41 10.26 12.74
C TYR A 233 12.44 9.08 13.73
N ALA A 234 12.91 7.93 13.26
CA ALA A 234 13.01 6.72 14.07
C ALA A 234 14.00 6.86 15.24
N GLN A 235 15.15 7.49 15.02
CA GLN A 235 16.19 7.73 16.04
C GLN A 235 15.73 8.70 17.14
N ARG A 236 14.83 9.64 16.85
CA ARG A 236 14.23 10.53 17.87
C ARG A 236 13.26 9.80 18.80
N ARG A 237 12.86 8.57 18.46
CA ARG A 237 11.87 7.75 19.16
C ARG A 237 12.33 6.30 19.32
N PRO A 238 13.49 6.05 19.96
CA PRO A 238 14.13 4.72 19.94
C PRO A 238 13.34 3.61 20.65
N GLY A 239 12.34 3.96 21.47
CA GLY A 239 11.47 3.02 22.17
C GLY A 239 10.10 2.80 21.51
N GLU A 240 9.85 3.39 20.34
CA GLU A 240 8.59 3.28 19.62
C GLU A 240 8.82 2.59 18.26
N ASP A 241 7.83 1.83 17.79
CA ASP A 241 7.89 1.09 16.53
C ASP A 241 7.53 2.01 15.35
N PHE A 242 8.15 1.75 14.20
CA PHE A 242 7.90 2.45 12.94
C PHE A 242 7.46 1.47 11.84
N LEU A 243 6.39 1.81 11.12
CA LEU A 243 6.05 1.23 9.83
C LEU A 243 6.39 2.25 8.75
N LEU A 244 7.27 1.88 7.83
CA LEU A 244 7.52 2.67 6.62
C LEU A 244 6.55 2.20 5.55
N PHE A 245 5.92 3.10 4.82
CA PHE A 245 5.10 2.74 3.68
C PHE A 245 5.44 3.59 2.46
N THR A 246 5.64 2.91 1.34
CA THR A 246 5.97 3.45 0.03
C THR A 246 4.91 2.96 -0.96
N HIS A 247 4.87 3.52 -2.16
CA HIS A 247 4.10 2.88 -3.23
C HIS A 247 4.93 1.76 -3.87
N LYS A 248 6.04 2.11 -4.52
CA LYS A 248 6.96 1.12 -5.09
C LYS A 248 7.71 0.33 -4.01
N PRO A 249 7.87 -0.99 -4.17
CA PRO A 249 8.55 -1.87 -3.22
C PRO A 249 10.07 -1.64 -3.19
N LEU A 250 10.72 -1.90 -2.05
CA LEU A 250 12.19 -1.84 -1.93
C LEU A 250 12.85 -3.17 -2.28
N TRP A 251 12.25 -4.29 -1.88
CA TRP A 251 12.87 -5.63 -1.96
C TRP A 251 11.92 -6.73 -2.42
N MET A 252 10.75 -6.37 -2.98
CA MET A 252 9.79 -7.33 -3.53
C MET A 252 10.42 -8.13 -4.67
N VAL A 253 10.18 -9.44 -4.69
CA VAL A 253 10.69 -10.36 -5.70
C VAL A 253 9.60 -10.64 -6.72
N LYS A 254 9.84 -10.24 -7.98
CA LYS A 254 8.94 -10.45 -9.10
C LYS A 254 9.08 -11.84 -9.71
N ALA A 255 10.30 -12.35 -9.79
CA ALA A 255 10.61 -13.66 -10.36
C ALA A 255 11.90 -14.21 -9.76
N ALA A 256 12.02 -15.54 -9.68
CA ALA A 256 13.24 -16.23 -9.30
C ALA A 256 13.38 -17.57 -10.05
N GLY A 257 14.61 -18.02 -10.24
CA GLY A 257 14.93 -19.30 -10.88
C GLY A 257 15.81 -20.19 -10.01
N HIS A 258 16.31 -21.27 -10.61
CA HIS A 258 16.97 -22.36 -9.86
C HIS A 258 18.42 -22.06 -9.45
N THR A 259 19.08 -21.11 -10.11
CA THR A 259 20.48 -20.77 -9.81
C THR A 259 20.55 -19.57 -8.87
N THR A 260 21.51 -19.58 -7.95
CA THR A 260 21.73 -18.43 -7.05
C THR A 260 22.04 -17.18 -7.85
N GLY A 261 21.34 -16.08 -7.57
CA GLY A 261 21.42 -14.82 -8.30
C GLY A 261 20.44 -14.71 -9.47
N ASP A 262 19.73 -15.79 -9.83
CA ASP A 262 18.62 -15.75 -10.79
C ASP A 262 17.37 -15.22 -10.08
N VAL A 263 17.36 -13.92 -9.79
CA VAL A 263 16.28 -13.24 -9.10
C VAL A 263 16.05 -11.86 -9.70
N THR A 264 14.79 -11.55 -9.96
CA THR A 264 14.32 -10.23 -10.37
C THR A 264 13.57 -9.60 -9.21
N TRP A 265 14.15 -8.55 -8.62
CA TRP A 265 13.51 -7.71 -7.61
C TRP A 265 13.45 -6.27 -8.12
N LEU A 266 12.45 -5.51 -7.66
CA LEU A 266 12.08 -4.23 -8.25
C LEU A 266 12.60 -3.01 -7.48
N THR A 267 12.59 -1.87 -8.18
CA THR A 267 12.88 -0.54 -7.62
C THR A 267 14.26 -0.42 -6.98
N ARG A 268 15.29 -0.89 -7.69
CA ARG A 268 16.69 -0.95 -7.20
C ARG A 268 17.17 0.34 -6.56
N VAL A 269 16.75 1.49 -7.11
CA VAL A 269 17.05 2.82 -6.57
C VAL A 269 16.72 2.99 -5.09
N LEU A 270 15.62 2.40 -4.60
CA LEU A 270 15.21 2.54 -3.20
C LEU A 270 16.07 1.66 -2.29
N GLY A 271 16.33 0.41 -2.70
CA GLY A 271 17.23 -0.49 -1.97
C GLY A 271 18.66 0.07 -1.88
N ASP A 272 19.18 0.61 -3.00
CA ASP A 272 20.49 1.26 -3.04
C ASP A 272 20.51 2.55 -2.21
N ALA A 273 19.45 3.33 -2.23
CA ALA A 273 19.34 4.54 -1.42
C ALA A 273 19.37 4.25 0.09
N VAL A 274 18.71 3.17 0.54
CA VAL A 274 18.82 2.70 1.93
C VAL A 274 20.25 2.31 2.27
N ALA A 275 20.97 1.65 1.36
CA ALA A 275 22.37 1.25 1.54
C ALA A 275 23.32 2.46 1.64
N ASP A 276 23.00 3.55 0.96
CA ASP A 276 23.80 4.78 0.95
C ASP A 276 23.47 5.75 2.09
N THR A 277 22.45 5.47 2.90
CA THR A 277 22.16 6.26 4.12
C THR A 277 23.34 6.27 5.08
N ALA A 278 23.38 7.24 6.00
CA ALA A 278 24.42 7.30 7.03
C ALA A 278 24.47 6.06 7.95
N LEU A 279 23.36 5.31 8.04
CA LEU A 279 23.29 4.05 8.79
C LEU A 279 23.61 2.82 7.93
N HIS A 280 23.67 2.96 6.59
CA HIS A 280 23.72 1.87 5.61
C HIS A 280 22.56 0.86 5.72
N ARG A 281 21.45 1.29 6.33
CA ARG A 281 20.23 0.52 6.58
C ARG A 281 19.14 1.44 7.14
N LEU A 282 17.91 0.93 7.20
CA LEU A 282 16.86 1.54 8.01
C LEU A 282 17.11 1.34 9.50
N ALA A 283 16.69 2.30 10.33
CA ALA A 283 16.82 2.24 11.78
C ALA A 283 16.19 0.97 12.36
N ARG A 284 16.75 0.45 13.46
CA ARG A 284 16.36 -0.85 14.02
C ARG A 284 14.88 -0.94 14.42
N ASN A 285 14.29 0.18 14.84
CA ASN A 285 12.88 0.31 15.19
C ASN A 285 11.94 0.57 14.00
N VAL A 286 12.45 0.65 12.76
CA VAL A 286 11.62 0.42 11.56
C VAL A 286 11.38 -1.07 11.45
N ARG A 287 10.16 -1.51 11.78
CA ARG A 287 9.80 -2.91 11.99
C ARG A 287 9.32 -3.61 10.72
N LEU A 288 8.70 -2.87 9.81
CA LEU A 288 8.07 -3.40 8.59
C LEU A 288 8.03 -2.31 7.53
N VAL A 289 8.23 -2.72 6.27
CA VAL A 289 7.97 -1.89 5.08
C VAL A 289 6.70 -2.37 4.41
N LEU A 290 5.79 -1.45 4.08
CA LEU A 290 4.57 -1.70 3.33
C LEU A 290 4.69 -1.07 1.93
N SER A 291 4.24 -1.76 0.89
CA SER A 291 4.26 -1.24 -0.48
C SER A 291 3.11 -1.78 -1.33
N GLY A 292 2.88 -1.19 -2.50
CA GLY A 292 1.94 -1.63 -3.54
C GLY A 292 2.67 -1.84 -4.87
N HIS A 293 2.18 -1.18 -5.93
CA HIS A 293 2.73 -1.08 -7.29
C HIS A 293 2.66 -2.37 -8.12
N VAL A 294 3.11 -3.49 -7.55
CA VAL A 294 2.94 -4.79 -8.18
C VAL A 294 1.61 -5.35 -7.74
N HIS A 295 0.75 -5.73 -8.69
CA HIS A 295 -0.63 -6.08 -8.43
C HIS A 295 -0.80 -7.50 -7.87
N LEU A 296 -0.16 -7.77 -6.74
CA LEU A 296 -0.18 -9.02 -5.98
C LEU A 296 0.03 -8.75 -4.48
N TYR A 297 -0.13 -9.79 -3.67
CA TYR A 297 0.30 -9.80 -2.28
C TYR A 297 1.57 -10.64 -2.12
N GLN A 298 2.60 -10.08 -1.48
CA GLN A 298 3.82 -10.82 -1.14
C GLN A 298 4.42 -10.39 0.20
N MET A 299 4.73 -11.36 1.06
CA MET A 299 5.59 -11.21 2.23
C MET A 299 7.01 -11.67 1.88
N VAL A 300 8.01 -10.84 2.18
CA VAL A 300 9.42 -11.23 2.06
C VAL A 300 10.22 -10.79 3.29
N ASP A 301 11.07 -11.67 3.80
CA ASP A 301 11.98 -11.37 4.90
C ASP A 301 13.37 -11.99 4.71
N PHE A 302 14.31 -11.56 5.55
CA PHE A 302 15.73 -11.87 5.42
C PHE A 302 16.34 -12.48 6.68
N ASP A 303 15.58 -12.54 7.78
CA ASP A 303 16.07 -12.87 9.12
C ASP A 303 17.33 -12.07 9.51
N THR A 304 17.28 -10.76 9.25
CA THR A 304 18.37 -9.83 9.57
C THR A 304 17.81 -8.53 10.15
N VAL A 305 18.67 -7.53 10.32
CA VAL A 305 18.24 -6.21 10.76
C VAL A 305 17.44 -5.43 9.71
N ARG A 306 17.49 -5.86 8.44
CA ARG A 306 16.64 -5.31 7.38
C ARG A 306 15.19 -5.62 7.74
N PRO A 307 14.29 -4.62 7.78
CA PRO A 307 12.89 -4.90 8.02
C PRO A 307 12.34 -5.81 6.92
N PRO A 308 11.47 -6.78 7.27
CA PRO A 308 10.70 -7.48 6.27
C PRO A 308 9.82 -6.48 5.48
N GLN A 309 9.38 -6.92 4.31
CA GLN A 309 8.48 -6.15 3.47
C GLN A 309 7.20 -6.93 3.19
N LEU A 310 6.07 -6.23 3.28
CA LEU A 310 4.78 -6.69 2.86
C LEU A 310 4.29 -5.82 1.67
N THR A 311 4.13 -6.45 0.51
CA THR A 311 3.60 -5.83 -0.70
C THR A 311 2.12 -6.17 -0.82
N VAL A 312 1.26 -5.18 -1.04
CA VAL A 312 -0.21 -5.27 -1.07
C VAL A 312 -0.75 -4.39 -2.21
N GLY A 313 -0.56 -4.84 -3.45
CA GLY A 313 -1.10 -4.15 -4.65
C GLY A 313 -2.26 -4.86 -5.32
N SER A 314 -2.86 -5.86 -4.67
CA SER A 314 -3.92 -6.66 -5.28
C SER A 314 -5.34 -6.20 -4.96
N SER A 315 -5.55 -4.91 -4.64
CA SER A 315 -6.86 -4.43 -4.16
C SER A 315 -7.79 -3.87 -5.24
N GLY A 316 -7.37 -3.72 -6.50
CA GLY A 316 -8.25 -3.26 -7.57
C GLY A 316 -7.77 -3.57 -8.98
N GLY A 317 -6.56 -3.13 -9.32
CA GLY A 317 -5.99 -3.24 -10.66
C GLY A 317 -5.86 -4.68 -11.18
N PRO A 318 -5.62 -4.86 -12.50
CA PRO A 318 -5.39 -6.18 -13.09
C PRO A 318 -4.20 -6.90 -12.44
N LEU A 319 -4.38 -8.14 -12.03
CA LEU A 319 -3.40 -8.87 -11.22
C LEU A 319 -2.13 -9.22 -12.01
N ASP A 320 -0.98 -9.07 -11.35
CA ASP A 320 0.31 -9.49 -11.86
C ASP A 320 0.60 -10.96 -11.57
N ASN A 321 1.57 -11.54 -12.27
CA ASN A 321 2.11 -12.84 -11.91
C ASN A 321 3.17 -12.70 -10.81
N GLY A 322 3.08 -13.56 -9.79
CA GLY A 322 4.08 -13.70 -8.73
C GLY A 322 5.08 -14.84 -8.98
N PRO A 323 6.19 -14.88 -8.21
CA PRO A 323 7.23 -15.90 -8.33
C PRO A 323 6.78 -17.25 -7.75
N ASP A 324 7.54 -18.31 -8.07
CA ASP A 324 7.56 -19.53 -7.25
C ASP A 324 8.38 -19.24 -5.99
N ASP A 325 7.72 -19.12 -4.84
CA ASP A 325 8.36 -18.79 -3.57
C ASP A 325 9.48 -19.77 -3.18
N LEU A 326 9.42 -21.04 -3.60
CA LEU A 326 10.48 -22.02 -3.33
C LEU A 326 11.79 -21.66 -4.03
N LEU A 327 11.70 -20.98 -5.19
CA LEU A 327 12.87 -20.50 -5.94
C LEU A 327 13.37 -19.15 -5.42
N VAL A 328 12.55 -18.43 -4.65
CA VAL A 328 12.93 -17.18 -4.00
C VAL A 328 13.81 -17.42 -2.78
N LEU A 329 13.57 -18.49 -2.02
CA LEU A 329 14.32 -18.80 -0.80
C LEU A 329 15.84 -18.88 -1.09
N GLY A 330 16.62 -18.17 -0.27
CA GLY A 330 18.08 -18.10 -0.40
C GLY A 330 18.59 -17.17 -1.51
N GLN A 331 17.73 -16.61 -2.35
CA GLN A 331 18.16 -15.70 -3.41
C GLN A 331 18.69 -14.38 -2.82
N PRO A 332 19.78 -13.82 -3.39
CA PRO A 332 20.37 -12.58 -2.90
C PRO A 332 19.59 -11.37 -3.43
N VAL A 333 18.91 -10.64 -2.54
CA VAL A 333 18.08 -9.47 -2.88
C VAL A 333 18.58 -8.20 -2.17
N GLY A 334 18.46 -7.06 -2.83
CA GLY A 334 18.80 -5.74 -2.31
C GLY A 334 20.30 -5.42 -2.31
N THR A 335 20.63 -4.28 -1.70
CA THR A 335 22.00 -3.77 -1.56
C THR A 335 22.27 -3.46 -0.08
N PRO A 336 23.35 -4.00 0.53
CA PRO A 336 24.08 -5.17 0.04
C PRO A 336 23.12 -6.37 -0.13
N PRO A 337 23.46 -7.36 -0.97
CA PRO A 337 22.60 -8.52 -1.16
C PRO A 337 22.43 -9.31 0.13
N GLN A 338 21.21 -9.69 0.45
CA GLN A 338 20.87 -10.57 1.57
C GLN A 338 20.03 -11.72 1.07
N ALA A 339 20.31 -12.92 1.57
CA ALA A 339 19.54 -14.11 1.23
C ALA A 339 18.11 -13.96 1.77
N VAL A 340 17.12 -14.18 0.92
CA VAL A 340 15.72 -14.24 1.37
C VAL A 340 15.56 -15.44 2.30
N HIS A 341 15.08 -15.20 3.51
CA HIS A 341 14.79 -16.23 4.50
C HIS A 341 13.38 -16.80 4.31
N GLN A 342 12.41 -15.96 3.94
CA GLN A 342 11.04 -16.39 3.68
C GLN A 342 10.39 -15.55 2.57
N SER A 343 9.60 -16.22 1.73
CA SER A 343 8.74 -15.60 0.71
C SER A 343 7.38 -16.28 0.73
N ILE A 344 6.31 -15.50 0.76
CA ILE A 344 4.93 -15.98 0.69
C ILE A 344 4.14 -15.05 -0.22
N THR A 345 3.74 -15.55 -1.38
CA THR A 345 2.98 -14.84 -2.41
C THR A 345 1.60 -15.47 -2.56
N GLN A 346 0.55 -14.66 -2.67
CA GLN A 346 -0.81 -15.17 -2.86
C GLN A 346 -1.13 -15.24 -4.36
N THR A 347 -0.97 -16.44 -4.91
CA THR A 347 -1.19 -16.75 -6.33
C THR A 347 -2.20 -17.88 -6.51
N VAL A 348 -2.82 -17.95 -7.69
CA VAL A 348 -3.78 -19.01 -8.05
C VAL A 348 -3.14 -20.41 -8.01
N GLY A 349 -1.85 -20.50 -8.34
CA GLY A 349 -1.07 -21.74 -8.29
C GLY A 349 -0.04 -21.74 -7.15
N PRO A 350 0.43 -22.93 -6.70
CA PRO A 350 1.43 -23.05 -5.63
C PRO A 350 2.87 -22.76 -6.10
N THR A 351 3.11 -22.67 -7.40
CA THR A 351 4.44 -22.41 -8.01
C THR A 351 4.45 -21.06 -8.72
N GLY A 352 3.87 -20.04 -8.07
CA GLY A 352 3.66 -18.72 -8.66
C GLY A 352 2.50 -18.66 -9.67
N GLY A 353 2.52 -17.61 -10.49
CA GLY A 353 1.45 -17.31 -11.47
C GLY A 353 0.57 -16.14 -11.02
N THR A 354 -0.61 -16.01 -11.62
CA THR A 354 -1.48 -14.84 -11.39
C THR A 354 -1.82 -14.68 -9.92
N GLY A 355 -1.69 -13.45 -9.42
CA GLY A 355 -2.01 -13.07 -8.06
C GLY A 355 -3.49 -13.31 -7.71
N ILE A 356 -3.83 -13.08 -6.46
CA ILE A 356 -5.20 -13.14 -5.95
C ILE A 356 -5.60 -11.76 -5.41
N ALA A 357 -6.78 -11.30 -5.83
CA ALA A 357 -7.34 -10.04 -5.36
C ALA A 357 -7.67 -10.08 -3.86
N GLY A 358 -7.25 -9.04 -3.14
CA GLY A 358 -7.44 -8.97 -1.69
C GLY A 358 -6.70 -7.81 -1.04
N TYR A 359 -6.51 -7.92 0.26
CA TYR A 359 -5.90 -6.90 1.10
C TYR A 359 -5.21 -7.53 2.33
N ALA A 360 -4.42 -6.76 3.05
CA ALA A 360 -3.79 -7.22 4.28
C ALA A 360 -4.56 -6.76 5.53
N ASP A 361 -4.72 -7.66 6.50
CA ASP A 361 -5.22 -7.40 7.84
C ASP A 361 -4.09 -7.58 8.86
N LEU A 362 -3.74 -6.50 9.54
CA LEU A 362 -2.70 -6.41 10.54
C LEU A 362 -3.35 -6.20 11.92
N GLY A 363 -3.37 -7.27 12.73
CA GLY A 363 -3.90 -7.24 14.09
C GLY A 363 -2.80 -7.16 15.15
N HIS A 364 -2.86 -6.17 16.04
CA HIS A 364 -2.03 -6.06 17.23
C HIS A 364 -2.91 -6.25 18.46
N GLY A 365 -3.12 -7.51 18.86
CA GLY A 365 -4.07 -7.83 19.94
C GLY A 365 -3.75 -7.14 21.26
N SER A 366 -4.78 -6.85 22.06
CA SER A 366 -4.68 -6.16 23.37
C SER A 366 -3.84 -6.90 24.42
N ALA A 367 -3.56 -8.19 24.23
CA ALA A 367 -2.66 -9.02 25.05
C ALA A 367 -1.37 -9.44 24.32
N GLY A 368 -1.19 -9.02 23.06
CA GLY A 368 -0.08 -9.42 22.20
C GLY A 368 1.05 -8.39 22.17
N THR A 369 2.29 -8.88 22.16
CA THR A 369 3.49 -8.03 22.01
C THR A 369 3.91 -7.84 20.55
N THR A 370 3.12 -8.33 19.58
CA THR A 370 3.49 -8.26 18.16
C THR A 370 2.28 -8.27 17.22
N TRP A 371 2.52 -7.86 15.98
CA TRP A 371 1.59 -7.85 14.86
C TRP A 371 1.32 -9.26 14.34
N VAL A 372 0.05 -9.55 14.08
CA VAL A 372 -0.46 -10.71 13.34
C VAL A 372 -0.84 -10.21 11.94
N LEU A 373 -0.32 -10.85 10.90
CA LEU A 373 -0.47 -10.43 9.52
C LEU A 373 -1.18 -11.53 8.73
N THR A 374 -2.26 -11.15 8.07
CA THR A 374 -3.11 -12.07 7.32
C THR A 374 -3.47 -11.48 5.98
N PHE A 375 -3.39 -12.28 4.92
CA PHE A 375 -4.03 -11.94 3.65
C PHE A 375 -5.52 -12.30 3.69
N ARG A 376 -6.36 -11.37 3.26
CA ARG A 376 -7.80 -11.59 3.08
C ARG A 376 -8.16 -11.46 1.61
N THR A 377 -8.89 -12.43 1.09
CA THR A 377 -9.48 -12.36 -0.26
C THR A 377 -10.53 -11.25 -0.35
N ALA A 378 -11.00 -10.95 -1.56
CA ALA A 378 -11.99 -9.89 -1.78
C ALA A 378 -13.24 -9.98 -0.88
N ASP A 379 -13.71 -11.19 -0.58
CA ASP A 379 -14.84 -11.46 0.32
C ASP A 379 -14.46 -11.53 1.81
N GLY A 380 -13.21 -11.24 2.16
CA GLY A 380 -12.71 -11.16 3.55
C GLY A 380 -12.26 -12.47 4.16
N ARG A 381 -12.31 -13.58 3.43
CA ARG A 381 -11.81 -14.87 3.93
C ARG A 381 -10.29 -14.84 4.02
N VAL A 382 -9.76 -15.47 5.05
CA VAL A 382 -8.32 -15.68 5.20
C VAL A 382 -7.85 -16.69 4.15
N LEU A 383 -6.80 -16.37 3.42
CA LEU A 383 -6.12 -17.29 2.51
C LEU A 383 -4.62 -17.28 2.78
N GLY A 384 -4.02 -18.46 2.78
CA GLY A 384 -2.61 -18.64 3.14
C GLY A 384 -2.37 -18.62 4.66
N PRO A 385 -1.10 -18.61 5.09
CA PRO A 385 -0.75 -18.64 6.50
C PRO A 385 -1.06 -17.29 7.18
N THR A 386 -1.47 -17.37 8.44
CA THR A 386 -1.49 -16.22 9.35
C THR A 386 -0.14 -16.13 10.05
N CYS A 387 0.63 -15.09 9.75
CA CYS A 387 1.98 -14.91 10.26
C CYS A 387 2.01 -13.92 11.42
N ARG A 388 3.09 -13.94 12.20
CA ARG A 388 3.39 -12.89 13.19
C ARG A 388 4.65 -12.16 12.76
N LEU A 389 4.75 -10.86 13.02
CA LEU A 389 6.03 -10.17 12.93
C LEU A 389 6.89 -10.61 14.14
N ASP A 390 8.15 -10.97 13.94
CA ASP A 390 9.05 -11.21 15.08
C ASP A 390 9.20 -9.90 15.89
N THR A 391 9.47 -9.98 17.20
CA THR A 391 9.84 -8.84 18.05
C THR A 391 11.33 -8.54 18.05
N SER A 392 12.18 -9.45 17.53
CA SER A 392 13.63 -9.26 17.41
C SER A 392 13.96 -8.05 16.55
N ALA A 393 14.87 -7.19 17.04
CA ALA A 393 15.41 -6.04 16.30
C ALA A 393 16.75 -6.33 15.62
N ALA A 394 17.26 -7.55 15.76
CA ALA A 394 18.48 -8.03 15.12
C ALA A 394 18.17 -8.96 13.94
N ASP A 395 17.14 -9.80 14.10
CA ASP A 395 16.76 -10.87 13.17
C ASP A 395 15.26 -10.73 12.92
N LYS A 396 14.90 -9.77 12.08
CA LYS A 396 13.50 -9.42 11.79
C LYS A 396 12.99 -10.38 10.72
N SER A 397 11.94 -11.12 11.05
CA SER A 397 11.32 -12.09 10.16
C SER A 397 9.81 -12.17 10.38
N PHE A 398 9.12 -12.86 9.47
CA PHE A 398 7.76 -13.31 9.71
C PHE A 398 7.77 -14.71 10.30
N LEU A 399 7.08 -14.90 11.41
CA LEU A 399 6.87 -16.18 12.06
C LEU A 399 5.55 -16.76 11.56
N CYS A 400 5.62 -17.58 10.52
CA CYS A 400 4.48 -18.22 9.90
C CYS A 400 4.38 -19.69 10.37
N PRO A 401 3.18 -20.20 10.71
CA PRO A 401 3.00 -21.62 10.97
C PRO A 401 3.51 -22.45 9.79
N PRO A 402 4.12 -23.62 10.02
CA PRO A 402 4.46 -24.56 8.96
C PRO A 402 3.21 -24.83 8.10
N GLY A 403 3.34 -24.64 6.79
CA GLY A 403 2.23 -24.32 5.88
C GLY A 403 1.01 -25.25 5.95
N THR A 404 -0.18 -24.64 5.90
CA THR A 404 -1.37 -25.29 5.35
C THR A 404 -1.38 -24.99 3.84
N PRO A 405 -1.48 -26.01 2.95
CA PRO A 405 -1.41 -25.80 1.51
C PRO A 405 -2.44 -24.78 1.01
N THR A 406 -2.02 -23.86 0.13
CA THR A 406 -2.93 -23.08 -0.71
C THR A 406 -3.47 -23.98 -1.84
N GLY A 407 -4.41 -24.86 -1.49
CA GLY A 407 -5.14 -25.72 -2.44
C GLY A 407 -5.71 -27.00 -1.80
N PRO A 408 -6.82 -27.55 -2.32
CA PRO A 408 -7.40 -28.79 -1.81
C PRO A 408 -6.55 -29.97 -2.28
N GLY A 409 -5.54 -30.34 -1.50
CA GLY A 409 -4.74 -31.54 -1.76
C GLY A 409 -3.44 -31.64 -0.99
N GLY A 410 -3.49 -32.31 0.17
CA GLY A 410 -2.46 -33.25 0.63
C GLY A 410 -1.15 -32.70 1.20
N ASP A 411 -1.07 -32.75 2.53
CA ASP A 411 0.06 -33.03 3.44
C ASP A 411 1.50 -32.66 3.08
N ARG A 412 2.19 -32.04 4.06
CA ARG A 412 3.51 -32.49 4.53
C ARG A 412 3.89 -31.90 5.90
N PRO A 413 4.34 -32.73 6.87
CA PRO A 413 5.26 -32.32 7.93
C PRO A 413 6.72 -32.58 7.52
N GLY A 414 7.61 -31.74 8.04
CA GLY A 414 9.05 -31.83 7.82
C GLY A 414 9.74 -33.00 8.52
N GLY A 415 11.03 -33.13 8.24
CA GLY A 415 11.93 -34.05 8.94
C GLY A 415 13.36 -33.89 8.44
N TYR A 416 14.13 -33.04 9.12
CA TYR A 416 15.58 -33.18 9.15
C TYR A 416 15.92 -34.55 9.73
N GLY A 417 16.64 -35.37 8.97
CA GLY A 417 17.25 -36.61 9.43
C GLY A 417 18.69 -36.66 8.94
N ALA A 418 19.63 -36.32 9.81
CA ALA A 418 21.04 -36.64 9.64
C ALA A 418 21.26 -38.15 9.80
N ALA A 419 22.07 -38.78 8.94
CA ALA A 419 23.17 -39.69 9.31
C ALA A 419 23.77 -40.43 8.10
N ARG A 420 25.11 -40.35 8.05
CA ARG A 420 26.12 -41.16 7.34
C ARG A 420 26.41 -40.85 5.87
#